data_AF-A0A3B3V840-F1
#
_entry.id   AF-A0A3B3V840-F1
#
_cell.length_a   1.000
_cell.length_b   1.000
_cell.length_c   1.000
_cell.angle_alpha   90.00
_cell.angle_beta   90.00
_cell.angle_gamma   90.00
#
_symmetry.space_group_name_H-M   'P 1'
#
loop_
_entity.id
_entity.type
_entity.pdbx_description
1 polymer ?
#
loop_
_entity_poly.entity_id
_entity_poly.type
_entity_poly.pdbx_seq_one_letter_code
_entity_poly.pdbx_strand_id
1 'polypeptide(L)'
;MLSAGNVQSCLRKLEALLRVIKYPSDVDYSGLSKGDPSSFLPIVSFTLTTFSPPFAEQLVAAGLELSGKTDLRFTDTLYKVLRDIFHYKPILTKEQFLQWGFSQRKISFICDIINLVLQRHKQLHKASKNPFVEDHRRNPFYFAYPAKRDTFSADNEGSAYRSEISPSGSSEIPAPDEEESKESFLNVSVMKK
;
A
#
# COMPACT_ATOMS: atom_id res chain seq x y z
N MET A 1 -6.73 7.15 -8.52
CA MET A 1 -7.12 5.86 -9.11
C MET A 1 -5.98 4.89 -8.86
N LEU A 2 -6.07 4.06 -7.82
CA LEU A 2 -5.29 2.83 -7.81
C LEU A 2 -5.94 1.99 -8.91
N SER A 3 -5.32 1.91 -10.08
CA SER A 3 -5.66 0.88 -11.04
C SER A 3 -5.72 -0.42 -10.24
N ALA A 4 -6.80 -1.19 -10.35
CA ALA A 4 -6.95 -2.49 -9.72
C ALA A 4 -5.91 -3.44 -10.35
N GLY A 5 -4.65 -3.18 -10.07
CA GLY A 5 -3.51 -3.93 -10.55
C GLY A 5 -3.57 -5.25 -9.82
N ASN A 6 -3.73 -6.32 -10.58
CA ASN A 6 -3.63 -7.67 -10.06
C ASN A 6 -2.34 -7.84 -9.22
N VAL A 7 -2.35 -8.80 -8.30
CA VAL A 7 -1.21 -9.13 -7.42
C VAL A 7 0.09 -9.27 -8.23
N GLN A 8 0.02 -9.80 -9.45
CA GLN A 8 1.15 -9.95 -10.36
C GLN A 8 1.82 -8.62 -10.76
N SER A 9 1.04 -7.57 -11.00
CA SER A 9 1.59 -6.25 -11.28
C SER A 9 2.32 -5.67 -10.07
N CYS A 10 1.78 -5.88 -8.86
CA CYS A 10 2.44 -5.48 -7.63
C CYS A 10 3.75 -6.26 -7.41
N LEU A 11 3.77 -7.56 -7.71
CA LEU A 11 4.97 -8.39 -7.60
C LEU A 11 6.08 -7.94 -8.55
N ARG A 12 5.76 -7.64 -9.82
CA ARG A 12 6.76 -7.10 -10.76
C ARG A 12 7.39 -5.79 -10.27
N LYS A 13 6.59 -4.93 -9.65
CA LYS A 13 7.08 -3.69 -9.04
C LYS A 13 8.00 -3.97 -7.85
N LEU A 14 7.61 -4.89 -6.97
CA LEU A 14 8.43 -5.31 -5.84
C LEU A 14 9.77 -5.90 -6.32
N GLU A 15 9.74 -6.79 -7.30
CA GLU A 15 10.94 -7.40 -7.88
C GLU A 15 11.93 -6.35 -8.42
N ALA A 16 11.43 -5.35 -9.15
CA ALA A 16 12.27 -4.25 -9.62
C ALA A 16 12.93 -3.49 -8.47
N LEU A 17 12.22 -3.25 -7.36
CA LEU A 17 12.77 -2.61 -6.17
C LEU A 17 13.80 -3.49 -5.45
N LEU A 18 13.57 -4.81 -5.37
CA LEU A 18 14.52 -5.75 -4.78
C LEU A 18 15.85 -5.78 -5.53
N ARG A 19 15.81 -5.66 -6.87
CA ARG A 19 17.03 -5.50 -7.69
C ARG A 19 17.76 -4.19 -7.39
N VAL A 20 17.03 -3.10 -7.16
CA VAL A 20 17.62 -1.79 -6.82
C VAL A 20 18.36 -1.85 -5.48
N ILE A 21 17.77 -2.49 -4.47
CA ILE A 21 18.40 -2.66 -3.15
C ILE A 21 19.39 -3.83 -3.08
N LYS A 22 19.59 -4.55 -4.19
CA LYS A 22 20.47 -5.73 -4.30
C LYS A 22 20.19 -6.77 -3.21
N TYR A 23 18.91 -7.13 -3.05
CA TYR A 23 18.49 -8.13 -2.07
C TYR A 23 19.19 -9.48 -2.35
N PRO A 24 19.95 -10.05 -1.40
CA PRO A 24 20.82 -11.20 -1.66
C PRO A 24 20.11 -12.55 -1.54
N SER A 25 18.99 -12.62 -0.83
CA SER A 25 18.30 -13.89 -0.55
C SER A 25 17.26 -14.22 -1.62
N ASP A 26 16.97 -15.52 -1.77
CA ASP A 26 15.86 -15.96 -2.61
C ASP A 26 14.52 -15.47 -2.05
N VAL A 27 13.66 -15.04 -2.97
CA VAL A 27 12.35 -14.47 -2.65
C VAL A 27 11.28 -15.52 -2.91
N ASP A 28 10.50 -15.86 -1.89
CA ASP A 28 9.38 -16.78 -2.04
C ASP A 28 8.15 -16.09 -2.66
N TYR A 29 8.13 -16.00 -3.99
CA TYR A 29 7.02 -15.42 -4.74
C TYR A 29 5.68 -16.16 -4.53
N SER A 30 5.72 -17.44 -4.14
CA SER A 30 4.53 -18.23 -3.90
C SER A 30 3.83 -17.80 -2.61
N GLY A 31 4.59 -17.61 -1.52
CA GLY A 31 4.10 -17.08 -0.26
C GLY A 31 3.72 -15.60 -0.36
N LEU A 32 4.49 -14.79 -1.09
CA LEU A 32 4.11 -13.38 -1.35
C LEU A 32 2.76 -13.26 -2.06
N SER A 33 2.48 -14.13 -3.03
CA SER A 33 1.21 -14.16 -3.76
C SER A 33 0.03 -14.52 -2.85
N LYS A 34 0.25 -15.43 -1.90
CA LYS A 34 -0.74 -15.87 -0.89
C LYS A 34 -0.88 -14.89 0.27
N GLY A 35 0.08 -13.98 0.43
CA GLY A 35 0.08 -13.03 1.54
C GLY A 35 0.66 -13.61 2.83
N ASP A 36 1.54 -14.60 2.74
CA ASP A 36 2.22 -15.19 3.88
C ASP A 36 3.20 -14.18 4.52
N PRO A 37 3.03 -13.77 5.79
CA PRO A 37 3.93 -12.85 6.47
C PRO A 37 5.40 -13.30 6.46
N SER A 38 5.66 -14.61 6.55
CA SER A 38 7.03 -15.14 6.63
C SER A 38 7.84 -14.87 5.37
N SER A 39 7.19 -14.68 4.21
CA SER A 39 7.86 -14.29 2.96
C SER A 39 8.18 -12.78 2.90
N PHE A 40 7.46 -11.93 3.63
CA PHE A 40 7.66 -10.46 3.63
C PHE A 40 8.67 -10.00 4.67
N LEU A 41 8.69 -10.62 5.84
CA LEU A 41 9.52 -10.21 6.98
C LEU A 41 11.03 -10.14 6.65
N PRO A 42 11.63 -11.13 5.95
CA PRO A 42 13.05 -11.08 5.58
C PRO A 42 13.39 -9.87 4.69
N ILE A 43 12.50 -9.54 3.75
CA ILE A 43 12.67 -8.40 2.83
C ILE A 43 12.72 -7.09 3.63
N VAL A 44 11.78 -6.90 4.57
CA VAL A 44 11.74 -5.69 5.40
C VAL A 44 12.96 -5.61 6.30
N SER A 45 13.31 -6.73 6.93
CA SER A 45 14.45 -6.82 7.83
C SER A 45 15.73 -6.40 7.11
N PHE A 46 16.02 -6.97 5.95
CA PHE A 46 17.15 -6.59 5.12
C PHE A 46 17.12 -5.11 4.75
N THR A 47 15.96 -4.61 4.31
CA THR A 47 15.81 -3.21 3.85
C THR A 47 16.15 -2.23 4.96
N LEU A 48 15.73 -2.49 6.19
CA LEU A 48 15.95 -1.56 7.31
C LEU A 48 17.33 -1.71 7.97
N THR A 49 17.93 -2.91 7.93
CA THR A 49 19.15 -3.20 8.70
C THR A 49 20.41 -3.29 7.84
N THR A 50 20.33 -3.89 6.65
CA THR A 50 21.51 -4.26 5.87
C THR A 50 21.69 -3.35 4.66
N PHE A 51 20.60 -2.95 4.00
CA PHE A 51 20.66 -2.15 2.78
C PHE A 51 21.35 -0.78 2.98
N SER A 52 21.10 -0.11 4.10
CA SER A 52 21.66 1.22 4.39
C SER A 52 22.27 1.27 5.79
N PRO A 53 23.58 0.99 5.95
CA PRO A 53 24.28 1.07 7.23
C PRO A 53 24.07 2.37 8.03
N PRO A 54 24.19 3.59 7.45
CA PRO A 54 23.96 4.82 8.23
C PRO A 54 22.52 4.97 8.70
N PHE A 55 21.57 4.34 8.00
CA PHE A 55 20.18 4.35 8.42
C PHE A 55 19.96 3.35 9.57
N ALA A 56 20.56 2.16 9.49
CA ALA A 56 20.52 1.18 10.56
C ALA A 56 21.13 1.74 11.87
N GLU A 57 22.25 2.46 11.78
CA GLU A 57 22.84 3.17 12.92
C GLU A 57 21.88 4.22 13.49
N GLN A 58 21.20 5.00 12.63
CA GLN A 58 20.16 5.94 13.06
C GLN A 58 19.02 5.23 13.82
N LEU A 59 18.60 4.05 13.37
CA LEU A 59 17.58 3.26 14.06
C LEU A 59 18.05 2.80 15.44
N VAL A 60 19.29 2.32 15.55
CA VAL A 60 19.88 1.91 16.83
C VAL A 60 20.00 3.11 17.78
N ALA A 61 20.46 4.26 17.29
CA ALA A 61 20.55 5.49 18.08
C ALA A 61 19.17 5.97 18.58
N ALA A 62 18.10 5.71 17.82
CA ALA A 62 16.73 5.98 18.22
C ALA A 62 16.12 4.89 19.14
N GLY A 63 16.86 3.83 19.50
CA GLY A 63 16.36 2.71 20.30
C GLY A 63 15.40 1.77 19.55
N LEU A 64 15.42 1.81 18.22
CA LEU A 64 14.53 1.05 17.32
C LEU A 64 15.28 -0.11 16.62
N GLU A 65 16.08 -0.85 17.38
CA GLU A 65 16.85 -1.98 16.85
C GLU A 65 15.92 -3.10 16.35
N LEU A 66 16.22 -3.71 15.20
CA LEU A 66 15.35 -4.74 14.58
C LEU A 66 15.94 -6.16 14.64
N SER A 67 17.16 -6.32 15.16
CA SER A 67 17.88 -7.59 15.19
C SER A 67 17.34 -8.56 16.25
N GLY A 68 17.36 -9.86 15.95
CA GLY A 68 17.09 -10.94 16.93
C GLY A 68 15.68 -10.97 17.54
N LYS A 69 14.72 -10.27 16.94
CA LYS A 69 13.34 -10.16 17.46
C LYS A 69 12.41 -11.22 16.88
N THR A 70 11.39 -11.58 17.66
CA THR A 70 10.23 -12.35 17.16
C THR A 70 9.43 -11.51 16.15
N ASP A 71 8.69 -12.17 15.26
CA ASP A 71 7.91 -11.52 14.20
C ASP A 71 6.97 -10.42 14.72
N LEU A 72 6.35 -10.66 15.89
CA LEU A 72 5.48 -9.69 16.53
C LEU A 72 6.24 -8.45 16.98
N ARG A 73 7.37 -8.62 17.69
CA ARG A 73 8.19 -7.52 18.19
C ARG A 73 8.90 -6.77 17.06
N PHE A 74 9.30 -7.48 16.02
CA PHE A 74 9.81 -6.91 14.78
C PHE A 74 8.75 -6.01 14.15
N THR A 75 7.53 -6.51 13.97
CA THR A 75 6.41 -5.75 13.37
C THR A 75 6.03 -4.54 14.22
N ASP A 76 6.01 -4.67 15.55
CA ASP A 76 5.82 -3.53 16.46
C ASP A 76 6.86 -2.42 16.22
N THR A 77 8.13 -2.82 16.11
CA THR A 77 9.24 -1.88 15.90
C THR A 77 9.17 -1.25 14.51
N LEU A 78 8.88 -2.05 13.46
CA LEU A 78 8.64 -1.57 12.10
C LEU A 78 7.60 -0.45 12.06
N TYR A 79 6.46 -0.65 12.73
CA TYR A 79 5.39 0.34 12.75
C TYR A 79 5.77 1.62 13.51
N LYS A 80 6.61 1.52 14.55
CA LYS A 80 7.19 2.68 15.23
C LYS A 80 8.13 3.43 14.30
N VAL A 81 9.04 2.74 13.61
CA VAL A 81 9.96 3.34 12.62
C VAL A 81 9.18 4.09 11.55
N LEU A 82 8.11 3.49 11.00
CA LEU A 82 7.29 4.15 9.98
C LEU A 82 6.63 5.43 10.49
N ARG A 83 6.15 5.46 11.73
CA ARG A 83 5.48 6.62 12.32
C ARG A 83 6.46 7.70 12.77
N ASP A 84 7.52 7.31 13.45
CA ASP A 84 8.37 8.23 14.19
C ASP A 84 9.47 8.81 13.29
N ILE A 85 9.97 8.01 12.33
CA ILE A 85 11.04 8.44 11.42
C ILE A 85 10.51 8.88 10.06
N PHE A 86 9.58 8.09 9.50
CA PHE A 86 9.05 8.36 8.17
C PHE A 86 7.75 9.17 8.19
N HIS A 87 7.12 9.37 9.36
CA HIS A 87 5.79 9.98 9.48
C HIS A 87 4.76 9.38 8.50
N TYR A 88 4.95 8.10 8.16
CA TYR A 88 4.12 7.35 7.23
C TYR A 88 2.99 6.69 8.01
N LYS A 89 1.76 6.80 7.49
CA LYS A 89 0.58 6.13 8.03
C LYS A 89 0.40 4.78 7.33
N PRO A 90 0.63 3.65 8.03
CA PRO A 90 0.50 2.32 7.44
C PRO A 90 -0.92 2.06 6.93
N ILE A 91 -1.02 1.43 5.75
CA ILE A 91 -2.29 1.03 5.13
C ILE A 91 -2.88 -0.26 5.73
N LEU A 92 -2.07 -1.02 6.47
CA LEU A 92 -2.44 -2.25 7.16
C LEU A 92 -2.25 -2.07 8.66
N THR A 93 -3.01 -2.82 9.46
CA THR A 93 -2.71 -2.98 10.89
C THR A 93 -1.62 -4.03 11.09
N LYS A 94 -0.99 -4.03 12.26
CA LYS A 94 0.04 -5.02 12.62
C LYS A 94 -0.50 -6.46 12.51
N GLU A 95 -1.72 -6.67 12.97
CA GLU A 95 -2.43 -7.95 12.88
C GLU A 95 -2.66 -8.35 11.43
N GLN A 96 -3.19 -7.45 10.59
CA GLN A 96 -3.39 -7.72 9.17
C GLN A 96 -2.08 -8.02 8.43
N PHE A 97 -0.97 -7.42 8.87
CA PHE A 97 0.34 -7.72 8.32
C PHE A 97 0.82 -9.14 8.68
N LEU A 98 0.55 -9.59 9.90
CA LEU A 98 0.92 -10.92 10.39
C LEU A 98 -0.10 -12.03 10.06
N GLN A 99 -1.29 -11.70 9.58
CA GLN A 99 -2.30 -12.67 9.15
C GLN A 99 -2.06 -13.13 7.72
N TRP A 100 -2.43 -14.35 7.37
CA TRP A 100 -2.43 -14.79 5.96
C TRP A 100 -3.40 -13.96 5.10
N GLY A 101 -3.06 -13.75 3.82
CA GLY A 101 -3.86 -12.96 2.89
C GLY A 101 -3.40 -11.50 2.75
N PHE A 102 -4.29 -10.63 2.29
CA PHE A 102 -4.01 -9.21 1.98
C PHE A 102 -2.80 -8.98 1.06
N SER A 103 -2.45 -9.96 0.21
CA SER A 103 -1.20 -10.00 -0.56
C SER A 103 -0.93 -8.70 -1.32
N GLN A 104 -1.91 -8.21 -2.09
CA GLN A 104 -1.75 -6.97 -2.85
C GLN A 104 -1.41 -5.76 -1.96
N ARG A 105 -2.11 -5.60 -0.83
CA ARG A 105 -1.87 -4.50 0.11
C ARG A 105 -0.51 -4.66 0.78
N LYS A 106 -0.13 -5.87 1.18
CA LYS A 106 1.19 -6.15 1.75
C LYS A 106 2.30 -5.85 0.76
N ILE A 107 2.21 -6.33 -0.47
CA ILE A 107 3.21 -6.06 -1.50
C ILE A 107 3.35 -4.56 -1.73
N SER A 108 2.22 -3.83 -1.79
CA SER A 108 2.23 -2.37 -1.95
C SER A 108 2.88 -1.68 -0.75
N PHE A 109 2.54 -2.10 0.47
CA PHE A 109 3.12 -1.60 1.72
C PHE A 109 4.64 -1.81 1.76
N ILE A 110 5.13 -2.96 1.32
CA ILE A 110 6.56 -3.28 1.26
C ILE A 110 7.27 -2.44 0.20
N CYS A 111 6.64 -2.26 -0.97
CA CYS A 111 7.17 -1.34 -1.98
C CYS A 111 7.33 0.07 -1.42
N ASP A 112 6.36 0.56 -0.65
CA ASP A 112 6.43 1.88 -0.01
C ASP A 112 7.61 1.93 0.98
N ILE A 113 7.75 0.94 1.85
CA ILE A 113 8.88 0.84 2.80
C ILE A 113 10.23 0.92 2.06
N ILE A 114 10.41 0.14 1.00
CA ILE A 114 11.67 0.14 0.24
C ILE A 114 11.95 1.54 -0.35
N ASN A 115 10.94 2.21 -0.91
CA ASN A 115 11.10 3.54 -1.47
C ASN A 115 11.43 4.60 -0.40
N LEU A 116 10.78 4.52 0.77
CA LEU A 116 11.06 5.41 1.91
C LEU A 116 12.51 5.28 2.36
N VAL A 117 13.00 4.05 2.52
CA VAL A 117 14.39 3.80 2.91
C VAL A 117 15.37 4.24 1.81
N LEU A 118 15.09 3.96 0.53
CA LEU A 118 15.89 4.43 -0.59
C LEU A 118 16.05 5.95 -0.60
N GLN A 119 14.97 6.68 -0.32
CA GLN A 119 15.00 8.14 -0.23
C GLN A 119 15.82 8.61 0.96
N ARG A 120 15.63 8.00 2.14
CA ARG A 120 16.38 8.34 3.36
C ARG A 120 17.88 8.06 3.20
N HIS A 121 18.24 6.93 2.61
CA HIS A 121 19.63 6.60 2.27
C HIS A 121 20.28 7.68 1.42
N LYS A 122 19.58 8.17 0.38
CA LYS A 122 20.07 9.27 -0.47
C LYS A 122 20.24 10.59 0.29
N GLN A 123 19.36 10.89 1.25
CA GLN A 123 19.47 12.09 2.10
C GLN A 123 20.71 12.01 2.99
N LEU A 124 20.89 10.89 3.70
CA LEU A 124 22.04 10.68 4.59
C LEU A 124 23.37 10.69 3.82
N HIS A 125 23.41 10.11 2.63
CA HIS A 125 24.60 10.11 1.78
C HIS A 125 24.91 11.49 1.14
N LYS A 126 23.93 12.38 1.03
CA LYS A 126 24.15 13.76 0.58
C LYS A 126 24.62 14.67 1.72
N ALA A 127 24.07 14.49 2.92
CA ALA A 127 24.45 15.23 4.12
C ALA A 127 25.91 14.96 4.56
N SER A 128 26.49 13.81 4.18
CA SER A 128 27.91 13.53 4.43
C SER A 128 28.87 14.26 3.48
N LYS A 129 28.38 14.89 2.41
CA LYS A 129 29.23 15.64 1.45
C LYS A 129 29.20 17.14 1.67
N ASN A 130 28.12 17.69 2.23
CA ASN A 130 28.04 19.08 2.69
C ASN A 130 27.35 19.10 4.07
N PRO A 131 27.91 19.74 5.11
CA PRO A 131 27.21 19.91 6.38
C PRO A 131 25.98 20.79 6.15
N PHE A 132 24.80 20.15 6.08
CA PHE A 132 23.55 20.81 5.70
C PHE A 132 22.86 21.40 6.93
N VAL A 133 22.52 22.69 6.83
CA VAL A 133 21.59 23.41 7.70
C VAL A 133 20.17 22.92 7.40
N GLU A 134 19.50 22.37 8.40
CA GLU A 134 18.20 21.71 8.31
C GLU A 134 17.06 22.67 7.92
N ASP A 135 16.81 22.88 6.62
CA ASP A 135 15.66 23.66 6.13
C ASP A 135 14.35 22.87 6.29
N HIS A 136 13.56 23.25 7.29
CA HIS A 136 12.26 22.66 7.69
C HIS A 136 11.11 22.88 6.69
N ARG A 137 11.37 23.15 5.40
CA ARG A 137 10.35 23.73 4.50
C ARG A 137 10.00 22.90 3.26
N ARG A 138 10.22 21.58 3.24
CA ARG A 138 9.45 20.64 2.38
C ARG A 138 9.79 19.19 2.68
N ASN A 139 8.96 18.54 3.50
CA ASN A 139 8.87 17.09 3.53
C ASN A 139 8.10 16.62 2.28
N PRO A 140 8.68 15.94 1.28
CA PRO A 140 7.94 15.51 0.07
C PRO A 140 7.12 14.24 0.30
N PHE A 141 6.87 13.86 1.57
CA PHE A 141 6.28 12.57 1.95
C PHE A 141 4.81 12.37 1.56
N TYR A 142 4.23 13.28 0.78
CA TYR A 142 3.00 12.99 0.07
C TYR A 142 3.33 12.24 -1.22
N PHE A 143 3.39 10.91 -1.13
CA PHE A 143 3.00 10.10 -2.27
C PHE A 143 1.56 10.53 -2.60
N ALA A 144 1.41 11.26 -3.71
CA ALA A 144 0.13 11.81 -4.12
C ALA A 144 -0.86 10.67 -4.36
N TYR A 145 -1.68 10.38 -3.37
CA TYR A 145 -2.99 9.81 -3.63
C TYR A 145 -3.75 10.88 -4.42
N PRO A 146 -4.17 10.63 -5.68
CA PRO A 146 -4.96 11.61 -6.41
C PRO A 146 -6.32 11.71 -5.74
N ALA A 147 -6.48 12.70 -4.86
CA ALA A 147 -7.76 13.17 -4.39
C ALA A 147 -8.49 13.76 -5.60
N LYS A 148 -9.66 13.23 -5.92
CA LYS A 148 -10.54 13.85 -6.90
C LYS A 148 -10.94 15.22 -6.36
N ARG A 149 -10.70 16.25 -7.16
CA ARG A 149 -11.40 17.53 -6.99
C ARG A 149 -12.76 17.33 -7.63
N ASP A 150 -13.80 17.24 -6.84
CA ASP A 150 -15.12 17.62 -7.30
C ASP A 150 -15.09 19.14 -7.43
N THR A 151 -14.98 19.60 -8.68
CA THR A 151 -15.18 20.99 -9.05
C THR A 151 -16.65 21.31 -8.84
N PHE A 152 -17.00 21.82 -7.66
CA PHE A 152 -18.19 22.65 -7.51
C PHE A 152 -17.77 24.11 -7.72
N SER A 153 -18.05 24.61 -8.93
CA SER A 153 -18.13 26.05 -9.21
C SER A 153 -19.60 26.39 -9.40
N ALA A 154 -20.21 27.01 -8.39
CA ALA A 154 -21.13 28.13 -8.60
C ALA A 154 -20.21 29.36 -8.92
N ASP A 155 -20.56 30.39 -9.68
CA ASP A 155 -21.80 31.17 -9.82
C ASP A 155 -21.80 31.86 -11.22
N ASN A 156 -22.90 31.85 -11.98
CA ASN A 156 -23.84 32.96 -12.27
C ASN A 156 -23.33 34.17 -13.11
N GLU A 157 -23.74 34.30 -14.38
CA GLU A 157 -24.71 35.30 -14.88
C GLU A 157 -24.78 35.38 -16.43
N GLY A 158 -26.02 35.45 -16.94
CA GLY A 158 -26.43 36.35 -18.02
C GLY A 158 -26.27 35.91 -19.49
N SER A 159 -27.36 35.48 -20.13
CA SER A 159 -28.02 36.27 -21.21
C SER A 159 -29.12 35.47 -21.91
N ALA A 160 -30.22 36.17 -22.19
CA ALA A 160 -31.52 35.68 -22.60
C ALA A 160 -31.66 35.35 -24.09
N TYR A 161 -32.49 34.34 -24.41
CA TYR A 161 -33.54 34.46 -25.45
C TYR A 161 -34.62 33.37 -25.31
N ARG A 162 -35.77 33.84 -24.81
CA ARG A 162 -37.16 33.62 -25.24
C ARG A 162 -37.57 32.40 -26.11
N SER A 163 -38.69 31.84 -25.66
CA SER A 163 -39.84 31.25 -26.38
C SER A 163 -39.94 29.72 -26.25
N GLU A 164 -41.06 29.07 -26.00
CA GLU A 164 -42.41 29.37 -25.51
C GLU A 164 -43.13 27.99 -25.41
N ILE A 165 -44.18 27.92 -24.59
CA ILE A 165 -45.29 26.94 -24.52
C ILE A 165 -45.03 25.44 -24.16
N SER A 166 -45.62 25.03 -23.02
CA SER A 166 -46.01 23.66 -22.59
C SER A 166 -47.11 23.06 -23.52
N PRO A 167 -47.81 21.92 -23.25
CA PRO A 167 -47.78 20.97 -22.12
C PRO A 167 -47.98 19.45 -22.47
N SER A 168 -48.02 18.63 -21.40
CA SER A 168 -48.86 17.41 -21.23
C SER A 168 -48.30 16.00 -21.53
N GLY A 169 -48.61 15.08 -20.60
CA GLY A 169 -48.61 13.60 -20.75
C GLY A 169 -47.64 12.90 -19.78
N SER A 170 -48.03 12.51 -18.57
CA SER A 170 -48.81 11.32 -18.16
C SER A 170 -48.06 9.97 -18.28
N SER A 171 -48.15 9.19 -17.19
CA SER A 171 -47.99 7.72 -17.11
C SER A 171 -46.56 7.17 -17.30
N GLU A 172 -46.08 6.08 -16.70
CA GLU A 172 -46.60 5.06 -15.79
C GLU A 172 -45.36 4.27 -15.29
N ILE A 173 -45.43 3.71 -14.08
CA ILE A 173 -44.52 2.63 -13.62
C ILE A 173 -45.13 1.31 -14.12
N PRO A 174 -44.32 0.34 -14.59
CA PRO A 174 -44.23 -0.91 -13.82
C PRO A 174 -42.84 -1.58 -13.83
N ALA A 175 -42.44 -2.13 -12.67
CA ALA A 175 -41.63 -3.35 -12.58
C ALA A 175 -42.47 -4.54 -13.10
N PRO A 176 -41.88 -5.62 -13.64
CA PRO A 176 -41.31 -6.73 -12.84
C PRO A 176 -40.06 -7.31 -13.57
N ASP A 177 -39.34 -8.39 -13.25
CA ASP A 177 -39.65 -9.69 -12.68
C ASP A 177 -38.37 -10.34 -12.13
N GLU A 178 -38.60 -11.29 -11.23
CA GLU A 178 -37.70 -12.29 -10.65
C GLU A 178 -37.14 -13.26 -11.71
N GLU A 179 -35.92 -13.77 -11.54
CA GLU A 179 -35.67 -15.22 -11.65
C GLU A 179 -34.25 -15.62 -11.19
N GLU A 180 -34.23 -16.30 -10.05
CA GLU A 180 -33.60 -17.61 -9.79
C GLU A 180 -32.28 -18.00 -10.49
N SER A 181 -31.24 -18.27 -9.67
CA SER A 181 -30.36 -19.41 -9.97
C SER A 181 -29.63 -19.99 -8.75
N LYS A 182 -30.06 -21.21 -8.41
CA LYS A 182 -29.24 -22.42 -8.23
C LYS A 182 -28.37 -22.52 -6.97
N GLU A 183 -28.97 -23.10 -5.92
CA GLU A 183 -28.25 -23.92 -4.95
C GLU A 183 -28.77 -25.37 -4.99
N SER A 184 -27.86 -26.32 -5.17
CA SER A 184 -27.75 -27.61 -4.47
C SER A 184 -27.05 -28.65 -5.35
N PHE A 185 -25.73 -28.75 -5.19
CA PHE A 185 -25.00 -29.96 -5.57
C PHE A 185 -25.02 -30.93 -4.39
N LEU A 186 -25.97 -31.85 -4.43
CA LEU A 186 -25.87 -33.16 -3.78
C LEU A 186 -24.89 -34.01 -4.59
N ASN A 187 -23.78 -34.42 -3.99
CA ASN A 187 -23.07 -35.66 -4.31
C ASN A 187 -21.91 -35.88 -3.32
N VAL A 188 -21.99 -36.95 -2.53
CA VAL A 188 -20.98 -38.03 -2.53
C VAL A 188 -21.61 -39.25 -1.84
N SER A 189 -21.75 -40.30 -2.64
CA SER A 189 -22.07 -41.66 -2.21
C SER A 189 -20.81 -42.39 -1.72
N VAL A 190 -20.96 -43.05 -0.57
CA VAL A 190 -20.61 -44.46 -0.28
C VAL A 190 -19.42 -45.10 -1.03
N MET A 191 -18.38 -45.49 -0.27
CA MET A 191 -17.55 -46.69 -0.48
C MET A 191 -17.37 -47.36 0.89
N LYS A 192 -18.12 -48.44 1.17
CA LYS A 192 -17.75 -49.87 1.08
C LYS A 192 -16.49 -50.25 1.87
N LYS A 193 -16.70 -51.05 2.92
CA LYS A 193 -15.74 -51.92 3.59
C LYS A 193 -16.14 -53.37 3.33
#